data_AF-A0A226M6V3-F1
#
_entry.id   AF-A0A226M6V3-F1
#
_cell.length_a   1.000
_cell.length_b   1.000
_cell.length_c   1.000
_cell.angle_alpha   90.00
_cell.angle_beta   90.00
_cell.angle_gamma   90.00
#
_symmetry.space_group_name_H-M   'P 1'
#
loop_
_entity.id
_entity.type
_entity.pdbx_description
1 polymer ?
#
loop_
_entity_poly.entity_id
_entity_poly.type
_entity_poly.pdbx_seq_one_letter_code
_entity_poly.pdbx_strand_id
1 'polypeptide(L)'
;MWQQCSLHISNAIQYVVEFAKRIDGFMELCQNDQIILLKAGCLEVLLLRMIRAFNPLNNTVLFEGKFGGVQMFKALGESHCGDSPWGVPLLFMPR
;
A
#
# COMPACT_ATOMS: atom_id res chain seq x y z
N MET A 1 6.99 0.71 14.10
CA MET A 1 5.74 0.96 13.34
C MET A 1 6.00 1.34 11.88
N TRP A 2 6.71 2.44 11.58
CA TRP A 2 6.98 2.86 10.18
C TRP A 2 7.64 1.76 9.33
N GLN A 3 8.73 1.17 9.81
CA GLN A 3 9.43 0.07 9.11
C GLN A 3 8.53 -1.14 8.86
N GLN A 4 7.70 -1.53 9.84
CA GLN A 4 6.76 -2.64 9.68
C GLN A 4 5.71 -2.32 8.61
N CYS A 5 5.11 -1.13 8.66
CA CYS A 5 4.16 -0.69 7.65
C CYS A 5 4.79 -0.65 6.26
N SER A 6 6.02 -0.12 6.15
CA SER A 6 6.76 -0.10 4.88
C SER A 6 6.97 -1.52 4.33
N LEU A 7 7.33 -2.49 5.17
CA LEU A 7 7.50 -3.88 4.73
C LEU A 7 6.18 -4.50 4.24
N HIS A 8 5.09 -4.35 5.01
CA HIS A 8 3.78 -4.86 4.61
C HIS A 8 3.27 -4.22 3.32
N ILE A 9 3.44 -2.90 3.18
CA ILE A 9 3.05 -2.15 1.98
C ILE A 9 3.86 -2.62 0.78
N SER A 10 5.19 -2.75 0.89
CA SER A 10 6.04 -3.24 -0.20
C SER A 10 5.62 -4.63 -0.68
N ASN A 11 5.34 -5.55 0.24
CA ASN A 11 4.83 -6.88 -0.12
C ASN A 11 3.46 -6.81 -0.79
N ALA A 12 2.57 -5.95 -0.29
CA ALA A 12 1.24 -5.76 -0.87
C ALA A 12 1.29 -5.15 -2.28
N ILE A 13 2.22 -4.21 -2.54
CA ILE A 13 2.47 -3.65 -3.87
C ILE A 13 2.85 -4.77 -4.85
N GLN A 14 3.72 -5.71 -4.46
CA GLN A 14 4.07 -6.84 -5.31
C GLN A 14 2.84 -7.67 -5.71
N TYR A 15 1.92 -7.93 -4.77
CA TYR A 15 0.66 -8.60 -5.08
C TYR A 15 -0.24 -7.81 -6.04
N VAL A 16 -0.23 -6.47 -5.96
CA VAL A 16 -0.97 -5.62 -6.90
C VAL A 16 -0.36 -5.66 -8.30
N VAL A 17 0.96 -5.66 -8.40
CA VAL A 17 1.66 -5.80 -9.69
C VAL A 17 1.36 -7.17 -10.31
N GLU A 18 1.44 -8.25 -9.54
CA GLU A 18 1.09 -9.59 -10.03
C GLU A 18 -0.40 -9.73 -10.38
N PHE A 19 -1.28 -8.99 -9.70
CA PHE A 19 -2.68 -8.89 -10.08
C PHE A 19 -2.85 -8.16 -11.42
N ALA A 20 -2.19 -7.02 -11.61
CA ALA A 20 -2.28 -6.25 -12.85
C ALA A 20 -1.79 -7.05 -14.07
N LYS A 21 -0.69 -7.80 -13.93
CA LYS A 21 -0.16 -8.69 -14.98
C LYS A 21 -1.17 -9.75 -15.46
N ARG A 22 -2.17 -10.09 -14.63
CA ARG A 22 -3.21 -11.07 -14.96
C ARG A 22 -4.47 -10.46 -15.56
N ILE A 23 -4.53 -9.13 -15.69
CA ILE A 23 -5.64 -8.43 -16.35
C ILE A 23 -5.44 -8.53 -17.85
N ASP A 24 -6.45 -8.99 -18.57
CA ASP A 24 -6.43 -9.10 -20.02
C ASP A 24 -6.09 -7.73 -20.66
N GLY A 25 -5.16 -7.75 -21.61
CA GLY A 25 -4.66 -6.54 -22.29
C GLY A 25 -3.63 -5.72 -21.50
N PHE A 26 -3.43 -5.94 -20.20
CA PHE A 26 -2.47 -5.14 -19.42
C PHE A 26 -1.02 -5.35 -19.88
N MET A 27 -0.64 -6.61 -20.15
CA MET A 27 0.70 -6.95 -20.64
C MET A 27 0.95 -6.54 -22.09
N GLU A 28 -0.09 -6.16 -22.83
CA GLU A 28 0.00 -5.68 -24.22
C GLU A 28 0.27 -4.17 -24.29
N LEU A 29 0.07 -3.44 -23.19
CA LEU A 29 0.39 -2.03 -23.08
C LEU A 29 1.91 -1.79 -23.09
N CYS A 30 2.33 -0.59 -23.51
CA CYS A 30 3.73 -0.21 -23.40
C CYS A 30 4.17 -0.07 -21.93
N GLN A 31 5.47 -0.23 -21.66
CA GLN A 31 6.00 -0.17 -20.28
C GLN A 31 5.65 1.14 -19.57
N ASN A 32 5.66 2.27 -20.30
CA ASN A 32 5.31 3.57 -19.74
C ASN A 32 3.87 3.61 -19.23
N ASP A 33 2.92 3.07 -19.99
CA ASP A 33 1.51 3.05 -19.62
C ASP A 33 1.25 2.09 -18.46
N GLN A 34 1.92 0.92 -18.45
CA GLN A 34 1.87 -0.01 -17.31
C GLN A 34 2.35 0.68 -16.02
N ILE A 35 3.45 1.45 -16.08
CA ILE A 35 3.98 2.21 -14.94
C ILE A 35 2.99 3.30 -14.50
N ILE A 36 2.43 4.06 -15.44
CA ILE A 36 1.48 5.13 -15.13
C ILE A 36 0.23 4.56 -14.45
N LEU A 37 -0.33 3.47 -14.99
CA LEU A 37 -1.49 2.80 -14.41
C LEU A 37 -1.23 2.26 -13.01
N LEU A 38 -0.08 1.60 -12.80
CA LEU A 38 0.30 1.11 -11.48
C LEU A 38 0.55 2.26 -10.50
N LYS A 39 1.22 3.33 -10.93
CA LYS A 39 1.49 4.49 -10.08
C LYS A 39 0.21 5.19 -9.64
N ALA A 40 -0.79 5.29 -10.53
CA ALA A 40 -2.08 5.90 -10.23
C ALA A 40 -2.98 4.99 -9.37
N GLY A 41 -3.10 3.71 -9.74
CA GLY A 41 -4.11 2.81 -9.16
C GLY A 41 -3.64 1.93 -8.00
N CYS A 42 -2.33 1.81 -7.74
CA CYS A 42 -1.82 0.82 -6.78
C CYS A 42 -2.39 1.04 -5.36
N LEU A 43 -2.41 2.29 -4.88
CA LEU A 43 -2.92 2.58 -3.54
C LEU A 43 -4.43 2.30 -3.42
N GLU A 44 -5.22 2.57 -4.45
CA GLU A 44 -6.66 2.30 -4.47
C GLU A 44 -6.93 0.79 -4.35
N VAL A 45 -6.21 -0.02 -5.13
CA VAL A 45 -6.32 -1.49 -5.08
C VAL A 45 -5.85 -2.03 -3.72
N LEU A 46 -4.81 -1.45 -3.12
CA LEU A 46 -4.35 -1.78 -1.77
C LEU A 46 -5.43 -1.49 -0.73
N LEU A 47 -6.04 -0.30 -0.77
CA LEU A 47 -7.11 0.10 0.15
C LEU A 47 -8.31 -0.84 0.03
N LEU A 48 -8.74 -1.17 -1.19
CA LEU A 48 -9.82 -2.13 -1.44
C LEU A 48 -9.52 -3.51 -0.84
N ARG A 49 -8.27 -3.97 -0.91
CA ARG A 49 -7.86 -5.23 -0.24
C ARG A 49 -7.90 -5.11 1.28
N MET A 50 -7.51 -3.97 1.84
CA MET A 50 -7.50 -3.75 3.29
C MET A 50 -8.89 -3.72 3.91
N ILE A 51 -9.96 -3.46 3.13
CA ILE A 51 -11.35 -3.56 3.62
C ILE A 51 -11.64 -4.95 4.21
N ARG A 52 -11.04 -6.01 3.68
CA ARG A 52 -11.20 -7.39 4.20
C ARG A 52 -10.61 -7.59 5.59
N ALA A 53 -9.66 -6.74 5.96
CA ALA A 53 -9.02 -6.75 7.27
C ALA A 53 -9.65 -5.71 8.23
N PHE A 54 -10.62 -4.92 7.77
CA PHE A 54 -11.29 -3.90 8.56
C PHE A 54 -12.64 -4.41 9.09
N ASN A 55 -12.87 -4.23 10.39
CA ASN A 55 -14.15 -4.49 11.03
C ASN A 55 -14.86 -3.16 11.31
N PRO A 56 -15.97 -2.86 10.60
CA PRO A 56 -16.70 -1.61 10.74
C PRO A 56 -17.50 -1.51 12.05
N LEU A 57 -17.81 -2.62 12.72
CA LEU A 57 -18.64 -2.60 13.94
C LEU A 57 -17.90 -1.99 15.13
N ASN A 58 -16.58 -2.16 15.19
CA ASN A 58 -15.74 -1.70 16.28
C ASN A 58 -14.56 -0.82 15.82
N ASN A 59 -14.54 -0.41 14.55
CA ASN A 59 -13.48 0.39 13.93
C ASN A 59 -12.07 -0.18 14.16
N THR A 60 -11.92 -1.50 14.02
CA THR A 60 -10.63 -2.19 14.17
C THR A 60 -10.09 -2.73 12.85
N VAL A 61 -8.78 -2.76 12.73
CA VAL A 61 -8.03 -3.36 11.63
C VAL A 61 -7.27 -4.56 12.16
N LEU A 62 -7.29 -5.67 11.43
CA LEU A 62 -6.40 -6.81 11.66
C LEU A 62 -4.99 -6.45 11.15
N PHE A 63 -4.04 -6.32 12.06
CA PHE A 63 -2.64 -6.03 11.76
C PHE A 63 -1.75 -6.97 12.59
N GLU A 64 -0.84 -7.70 11.94
CA GLU A 64 0.07 -8.67 12.59
C GLU A 64 -0.66 -9.68 13.51
N GLY A 65 -1.83 -10.17 13.06
CA GLY A 65 -2.64 -11.14 13.81
C GLY A 65 -3.41 -10.56 15.00
N LYS A 66 -3.40 -9.23 15.20
CA LYS A 66 -4.14 -8.54 16.27
C LYS A 66 -5.15 -7.55 15.68
N PHE A 67 -6.34 -7.50 16.28
CA PHE A 67 -7.31 -6.44 15.98
C PHE A 67 -6.96 -5.18 16.80
N GLY A 68 -6.79 -4.05 16.13
CA GLY A 68 -6.50 -2.78 16.78
C GLY A 68 -7.20 -1.62 16.10
N GLY A 69 -7.60 -0.62 16.87
CA GLY A 69 -8.12 0.63 16.32
C GLY A 69 -7.03 1.44 15.63
N VAL A 70 -7.44 2.52 14.93
CA VAL A 70 -6.54 3.44 14.22
C VAL A 70 -5.43 4.01 15.11
N GLN A 71 -5.65 4.07 16.43
CA GLN A 71 -4.65 4.50 17.41
C GLN A 71 -3.35 3.67 17.40
N MET A 72 -3.42 2.41 16.96
CA MET A 72 -2.23 1.56 16.76
C MET A 72 -1.22 2.19 15.77
N PHE A 73 -1.72 2.99 14.84
CA PHE A 73 -0.95 3.65 13.79
C PHE A 73 -0.50 5.07 14.18
N LYS A 74 -0.80 5.56 15.38
CA LYS A 74 -0.46 6.93 15.83
C LYS A 74 1.03 7.24 15.69
N ALA A 75 1.89 6.28 16.01
CA ALA A 75 3.35 6.41 15.91
C ALA A 75 3.87 6.61 14.47
N LEU A 76 3.07 6.34 13.42
CA LEU A 76 3.47 6.70 12.04
C LEU A 76 3.55 8.21 11.85
N GLY A 77 2.67 8.99 12.47
CA GLY A 77 2.66 10.45 12.36
C GLY A 77 3.79 11.14 13.14
N GLU A 78 4.41 10.43 14.07
CA GLU A 78 5.51 10.91 14.93
C GLU A 78 6.89 10.49 14.40
N SER A 79 6.93 9.65 13.35
CA SER A 79 8.17 9.17 12.74
C SER A 79 8.77 10.23 11.81
N HIS A 80 9.93 10.80 12.14
CA HIS A 80 10.69 11.59 11.17
C HIS A 80 10.99 10.74 9.92
N CYS A 81 10.49 11.19 8.78
CA CYS A 81 10.56 10.55 7.46
C CYS A 81 11.98 10.59 6.86
N GLY A 82 13.01 10.19 7.62
CA GLY A 82 14.42 10.27 7.23
C GLY A 82 15.01 8.98 6.65
N ASP A 83 14.53 7.80 7.07
CA ASP A 83 15.28 6.54 6.88
C ASP A 83 14.51 5.50 6.04
N SER A 84 13.98 5.89 4.88
CA SER A 84 13.47 4.92 3.91
C SER A 84 14.59 4.46 2.97
N PRO A 85 14.97 3.16 2.95
CA PRO A 85 16.06 2.63 2.11
C PRO A 85 15.76 2.63 0.59
N TRP A 86 14.58 3.10 0.19
CA TRP A 86 14.09 3.07 -1.19
C TRP A 86 13.85 4.44 -1.82
N GLY A 87 14.28 5.56 -1.21
CA GLY A 87 14.09 6.89 -1.81
C GLY A 87 12.62 7.23 -2.15
N VAL A 88 11.68 6.58 -1.46
CA VAL A 88 10.23 6.64 -1.69
C VAL A 88 9.57 8.01 -1.45
N PRO A 89 10.18 9.05 -0.82
CA PRO A 89 9.48 10.33 -0.64
C PRO A 89 9.03 11.01 -1.94
N LEU A 90 9.66 10.72 -3.09
CA LEU A 90 9.40 11.45 -4.34
C LEU A 90 8.46 10.74 -5.33
N LEU A 91 8.19 9.45 -5.17
CA LEU A 91 7.37 8.69 -6.12
C LEU A 91 5.89 8.63 -5.75
N PHE A 92 5.55 8.83 -4.46
CA PHE A 92 4.18 8.81 -3.95
C PHE A 92 3.68 10.15 -3.39
N MET A 93 4.49 11.22 -3.42
CA MET A 93 3.96 12.54 -3.14
C MET A 93 3.16 13.04 -4.35
N PRO A 94 1.87 13.36 -4.19
CA PRO A 94 1.16 14.14 -5.20
C PRO A 94 1.91 15.48 -5.32
N ARG A 95 2.28 15.87 -6.54
CA ARG A 95 2.66 17.26 -6.78
C ARG A 95 1.45 18.15 -6.55
#